data_AF-A0A938BNP1-F1
#
_entry.id   AF-A0A938BNP1-F1
#
_cell.length_a   1.000
_cell.length_b   1.000
_cell.length_c   1.000
_cell.angle_alpha   90.00
_cell.angle_beta   90.00
_cell.angle_gamma   90.00
#
_symmetry.space_group_name_H-M   'P 1'
#
loop_
_entity.id
_entity.type
_entity.pdbx_description
1 polymer ?
#
loop_
_entity_poly.entity_id
_entity_poly.type
_entity_poly.pdbx_seq_one_letter_code
_entity_poly.pdbx_strand_id
1 'polypeptide(L)'
;MEQPAPGVSTGDIRPELRTLGVIRRVDGTPLQTADFALTAGWGHAGLNGAVMPGQGKVIERDYTRDELDEIRRGVETLGLTVSEALELLGDRTCDVHLNDTAYWSNVPRGVWEYVLGGYQVLKKWLSYREERLLGRPLGADEIRQVTVIVRRIAAILEMQRKLDADYHAAIADRYSWPNRAP
;
A
#
# COMPACT_ATOMS: atom_id res chain seq x y z
N MET A 1 -6.88 -14.24 -13.20
CA MET A 1 -7.39 -14.02 -11.83
C MET A 1 -6.20 -13.67 -10.95
N GLU A 2 -6.31 -12.66 -10.10
CA GLU A 2 -5.25 -12.29 -9.14
C GLU A 2 -4.97 -13.48 -8.21
N GLN A 3 -3.71 -13.89 -8.09
CA GLN A 3 -3.33 -15.00 -7.22
C GLN A 3 -3.14 -14.51 -5.79
N PRO A 4 -3.67 -15.21 -4.77
CA PRO A 4 -3.39 -14.92 -3.38
C PRO A 4 -1.89 -14.98 -3.07
N ALA A 5 -1.42 -14.12 -2.17
CA ALA A 5 -0.07 -14.17 -1.63
C ALA A 5 -0.14 -14.64 -0.17
N PRO A 6 0.13 -15.93 0.12
CA PRO A 6 0.14 -16.45 1.49
C PRO A 6 1.05 -15.62 2.40
N GLY A 7 0.59 -15.32 3.61
CA GLY A 7 1.32 -14.48 4.56
C GLY A 7 1.23 -12.97 4.29
N VAL A 8 0.73 -12.56 3.12
CA VAL A 8 0.63 -11.14 2.72
C VAL A 8 -0.82 -10.69 2.56
N SER A 9 -1.61 -11.43 1.79
CA SER A 9 -3.03 -11.11 1.52
C SER A 9 -4.00 -12.18 1.98
N THR A 10 -3.53 -13.40 2.29
CA THR A 10 -4.35 -14.53 2.75
C THR A 10 -3.61 -15.40 3.75
N GLY A 11 -4.35 -16.20 4.53
CA GLY A 11 -3.77 -17.08 5.55
C GLY A 11 -3.36 -16.32 6.80
N ASP A 12 -2.32 -16.81 7.49
CA ASP A 12 -1.75 -16.10 8.64
C ASP A 12 -0.87 -14.95 8.15
N ILE A 13 -1.44 -13.74 8.17
CA ILE A 13 -0.77 -12.53 7.71
C ILE A 13 0.41 -12.22 8.64
N ARG A 14 1.59 -11.99 8.05
CA ARG A 14 2.82 -11.66 8.77
C ARG A 14 2.58 -10.46 9.71
N PRO A 15 3.18 -10.44 10.92
CA PRO A 15 2.88 -9.43 11.95
C PRO A 15 2.98 -7.99 11.46
N GLU A 16 4.07 -7.63 10.78
CA GLU A 16 4.36 -6.30 10.25
C GLU A 16 3.35 -5.82 9.20
N LEU A 17 2.65 -6.75 8.53
CA LEU A 17 1.63 -6.45 7.52
C LEU A 17 0.22 -6.37 8.11
N ARG A 18 -0.02 -6.98 9.27
CA ARG A 18 -1.36 -7.21 9.81
C ARG A 18 -2.09 -5.90 10.10
N THR A 19 -1.37 -4.92 10.63
CA THR A 19 -1.90 -3.61 11.02
C THR A 19 -2.03 -2.65 9.83
N LEU A 20 -1.41 -2.95 8.69
CA LEU A 20 -1.34 -2.03 7.56
C LEU A 20 -2.66 -1.92 6.81
N GLY A 21 -3.09 -0.68 6.55
CA GLY A 21 -4.26 -0.37 5.73
C GLY A 21 -5.56 -0.94 6.28
N VAL A 22 -5.68 -1.14 7.59
CA VAL A 22 -6.91 -1.66 8.21
C VAL A 22 -8.00 -0.60 8.17
N ILE A 23 -9.18 -0.94 7.65
CA ILE A 23 -10.32 -0.02 7.62
C ILE A 23 -10.85 0.22 9.05
N ARG A 24 -11.02 1.49 9.41
CA ARG A 24 -11.53 1.93 10.72
C ARG A 24 -12.61 2.98 10.55
N ARG A 25 -13.53 3.01 11.51
CA ARG A 25 -14.46 4.13 11.72
C ARG A 25 -13.84 5.12 12.71
N VAL A 26 -14.07 6.41 12.51
CA VAL A 26 -13.47 7.49 13.31
C VAL A 26 -13.83 7.40 14.79
N ASP A 27 -15.04 6.97 15.12
CA ASP A 27 -15.52 6.81 16.50
C ASP A 27 -15.28 5.41 17.10
N GLY A 28 -14.59 4.53 16.36
CA GLY A 28 -14.21 3.20 16.82
C GLY A 28 -15.32 2.15 16.83
N THR A 29 -16.54 2.47 16.40
CA THR A 29 -17.59 1.44 16.30
C THR A 29 -17.41 0.58 15.04
N PRO A 30 -18.09 -0.58 14.95
CA PRO A 30 -18.08 -1.40 13.74
C PRO A 30 -18.61 -0.63 12.52
N LEU A 31 -17.90 -0.76 11.39
CA LEU A 31 -18.31 -0.18 10.10
C LEU A 31 -19.58 -0.83 9.58
N GLN A 32 -20.42 -0.02 8.93
CA GLN A 32 -21.60 -0.45 8.20
C GLN A 32 -21.40 -0.18 6.71
N THR A 33 -22.18 -0.83 5.84
CA THR A 33 -22.15 -0.58 4.39
C THR A 33 -22.42 0.89 4.04
N ALA A 34 -23.19 1.60 4.86
CA ALA A 34 -23.46 3.03 4.70
C ALA A 34 -22.20 3.91 4.86
N ASP A 35 -21.13 3.40 5.50
CA ASP A 35 -19.87 4.12 5.68
C ASP A 35 -18.93 4.00 4.45
N PHE A 36 -19.29 3.22 3.42
CA PHE A 36 -18.39 2.89 2.30
C PHE A 36 -18.41 3.88 1.14
N ALA A 37 -19.13 4.99 1.27
CA ALA A 37 -19.14 6.05 0.26
C ALA A 37 -17.74 6.70 0.17
N LEU A 38 -17.10 6.64 -1.00
CA LEU A 38 -15.84 7.33 -1.25
C LEU A 38 -16.15 8.77 -1.64
N THR A 39 -15.98 9.70 -0.70
CA THR A 39 -16.38 11.12 -0.86
C THR A 39 -15.30 12.11 -0.43
N ALA A 40 -14.10 11.65 -0.10
CA ALA A 40 -12.97 12.48 0.32
C ALA A 40 -12.30 13.27 -0.83
N GLY A 41 -12.79 13.20 -2.07
CA GLY A 41 -12.30 14.05 -3.16
C GLY A 41 -10.99 13.57 -3.79
N TRP A 42 -10.86 12.25 -3.96
CA TRP A 42 -9.81 11.55 -4.68
C TRP A 42 -9.85 11.71 -6.20
N GLY A 43 -11.02 11.96 -6.78
CA GLY A 43 -11.17 12.15 -8.23
C GLY A 43 -12.41 12.91 -8.67
N HIS A 44 -12.32 13.56 -9.83
CA HIS A 44 -13.43 14.25 -10.50
C HIS A 44 -13.47 13.94 -12.00
N ALA A 45 -14.64 14.15 -12.60
CA ALA A 45 -14.79 14.13 -14.04
C ALA A 45 -14.09 15.35 -14.65
N GLY A 46 -13.22 15.08 -15.63
CA GLY A 46 -12.61 16.05 -16.51
C GLY A 46 -13.28 16.09 -17.87
N LEU A 47 -12.66 16.82 -18.80
CA LEU A 47 -13.12 16.92 -20.18
C LEU A 47 -13.10 15.54 -20.86
N ASN A 48 -14.06 15.32 -21.76
CA ASN A 48 -14.16 14.11 -22.58
C ASN A 48 -14.16 12.79 -21.77
N GLY A 49 -14.72 12.80 -20.55
CA GLY A 49 -14.82 11.60 -19.72
C GLY A 49 -13.49 11.19 -19.05
N ALA A 50 -12.45 12.02 -19.12
CA ALA A 50 -11.22 11.79 -18.36
C ALA A 50 -11.49 11.85 -16.85
N VAL A 51 -10.77 11.06 -16.06
CA VAL A 51 -10.79 11.18 -14.60
C VAL A 51 -9.56 11.95 -14.15
N MET A 52 -9.79 13.09 -13.51
CA MET A 52 -8.76 13.97 -12.98
C MET A 52 -8.49 13.63 -11.50
N PRO A 53 -7.22 13.49 -11.11
CA PRO A 53 -6.88 13.20 -9.72
C PRO A 53 -7.23 14.39 -8.83
N GLY A 54 -7.85 14.12 -7.68
CA GLY A 54 -8.07 15.08 -6.61
C GLY A 54 -6.98 15.00 -5.54
N GLN A 55 -7.12 15.85 -4.51
CA GLN A 55 -6.19 15.83 -3.37
C GLN A 55 -6.49 14.68 -2.42
N GLY A 56 -7.77 14.32 -2.24
CA GLY A 56 -8.19 13.39 -1.21
C GLY A 56 -8.02 13.96 0.21
N LYS A 57 -8.09 13.08 1.20
CA LYS A 57 -7.79 13.40 2.60
C LYS A 57 -6.84 12.33 3.17
N VAL A 58 -5.65 12.78 3.51
CA VAL A 58 -4.57 11.98 4.10
C VAL A 58 -4.13 12.67 5.37
N ILE A 59 -4.07 11.93 6.47
CA ILE A 59 -3.52 12.43 7.74
C ILE A 59 -2.23 11.69 8.01
N GLU A 60 -1.10 12.38 7.87
CA GLU A 60 0.21 11.84 8.23
C GLU A 60 0.43 11.92 9.74
N ARG A 61 0.89 10.83 10.33
CA ARG A 61 1.12 10.70 11.76
C ARG A 61 2.29 9.76 12.03
N ASP A 62 2.74 9.78 13.29
CA ASP A 62 3.74 8.82 13.73
C ASP A 62 3.09 7.44 13.91
N TYR A 63 3.91 6.41 13.81
CA TYR A 63 3.48 5.07 14.18
C TYR A 63 3.12 5.01 15.67
N THR A 64 2.04 4.32 15.99
CA THR A 64 1.74 3.96 17.37
C THR A 64 2.74 2.91 17.88
N ARG A 65 2.84 2.76 19.20
CA ARG A 65 3.68 1.74 19.81
C ARG A 65 3.32 0.32 19.33
N ASP A 66 2.02 0.02 19.26
CA ASP A 66 1.54 -1.30 18.83
C ASP A 66 1.89 -1.57 17.35
N GLU A 67 1.81 -0.55 16.49
CA GLU A 67 2.21 -0.68 15.08
C GLU A 67 3.72 -0.93 14.96
N LEU A 68 4.56 -0.23 15.72
CA LEU A 68 6.01 -0.47 15.76
C LEU A 68 6.37 -1.84 16.35
N ASP A 69 5.62 -2.31 17.35
CA ASP A 69 5.84 -3.61 17.97
C ASP A 69 5.50 -4.75 16.99
N GLU A 70 4.44 -4.62 16.19
CA GLU A 70 4.13 -5.57 15.12
C GLU A 70 5.16 -5.51 13.98
N ILE A 71 5.64 -4.32 13.59
CA ILE A 71 6.77 -4.19 12.64
C ILE A 71 7.97 -4.98 13.17
N ARG A 72 8.38 -4.76 14.44
CA ARG A 72 9.51 -5.45 15.05
C ARG A 72 9.37 -6.97 14.99
N ARG A 73 8.22 -7.50 15.42
CA ARG A 73 7.94 -8.95 15.42
C ARG A 73 8.04 -9.56 14.02
N GLY A 74 7.60 -8.82 13.03
CA GLY A 74 7.60 -9.26 11.64
C GLY A 74 8.99 -9.26 11.01
N VAL A 75 9.69 -8.13 11.10
CA VAL A 75 10.96 -7.90 10.40
C VAL A 75 12.09 -8.76 10.95
N GLU A 76 12.03 -9.14 12.23
CA GLU A 76 12.94 -10.13 12.83
C GLU A 76 12.93 -11.46 12.06
N THR A 77 11.77 -11.89 11.58
CA THR A 77 11.65 -13.13 10.78
C THR A 77 12.20 -13.00 9.37
N LEU A 78 12.34 -11.76 8.88
CA LEU A 78 12.90 -11.44 7.57
C LEU A 78 14.41 -11.17 7.63
N GLY A 79 15.02 -11.25 8.83
CA GLY A 79 16.42 -10.90 9.04
C GLY A 79 16.71 -9.40 8.86
N LEU A 80 15.68 -8.55 9.00
CA LEU A 80 15.78 -7.10 8.91
C LEU A 80 15.73 -6.50 10.32
N THR A 81 16.45 -5.42 10.54
CA THR A 81 16.25 -4.57 11.72
C THR A 81 15.05 -3.63 11.52
N VAL A 82 14.50 -3.11 12.62
CA VAL A 82 13.43 -2.10 12.56
C VAL A 82 13.86 -0.86 11.78
N SER A 83 15.12 -0.41 11.95
CA SER A 83 15.64 0.75 11.21
C SER A 83 15.59 0.52 9.70
N GLU A 84 16.04 -0.65 9.24
CA GLU A 84 16.04 -1.00 7.83
C GLU A 84 14.63 -1.14 7.26
N ALA A 85 13.70 -1.66 8.05
CA ALA A 85 12.29 -1.71 7.67
C ALA A 85 11.69 -0.31 7.54
N LEU A 86 11.99 0.61 8.46
CA LEU A 86 11.52 2.00 8.39
C LEU A 86 12.19 2.79 7.26
N GLU A 87 13.42 2.46 6.86
CA GLU A 87 14.04 3.03 5.66
C GLU A 87 13.28 2.63 4.37
N LEU A 88 12.64 1.45 4.35
CA LEU A 88 11.87 0.95 3.20
C LEU A 88 10.40 1.38 3.26
N LEU A 89 9.78 1.32 4.43
CA LEU A 89 8.36 1.62 4.66
C LEU A 89 8.10 3.11 4.90
N GLY A 90 9.11 3.87 5.30
CA GLY A 90 8.99 5.25 5.80
C GLY A 90 9.03 5.30 7.33
N ASP A 91 9.52 6.41 7.86
CA ASP A 91 9.59 6.72 9.30
C ASP A 91 8.23 7.13 9.89
N ARG A 92 7.28 7.46 9.02
CA ARG A 92 5.90 7.86 9.36
C ARG A 92 4.89 7.07 8.54
N THR A 93 3.65 7.12 8.98
CA THR A 93 2.50 6.48 8.33
C THR A 93 1.40 7.49 8.08
N CYS A 94 0.44 7.15 7.23
CA CYS A 94 -0.75 7.96 7.05
C CYS A 94 -2.05 7.17 7.21
N ASP A 95 -3.08 7.88 7.64
CA ASP A 95 -4.46 7.45 7.61
C ASP A 95 -5.12 8.02 6.35
N VAL A 96 -5.61 7.13 5.47
CA VAL A 96 -6.15 7.47 4.15
C VAL A 96 -7.68 7.44 4.22
N HIS A 97 -8.30 8.61 4.18
CA HIS A 97 -9.74 8.74 4.41
C HIS A 97 -10.56 8.37 3.18
N LEU A 98 -11.62 7.59 3.39
CA LEU A 98 -12.67 7.44 2.39
C LEU A 98 -13.60 8.65 2.41
N ASN A 99 -13.92 9.08 3.62
CA ASN A 99 -14.85 10.15 3.96
C ASN A 99 -14.56 10.61 5.42
N ASP A 100 -15.47 11.36 6.03
CA ASP A 100 -15.30 11.84 7.40
C ASP A 100 -15.63 10.79 8.48
N THR A 101 -16.23 9.65 8.12
CA THR A 101 -16.57 8.57 9.07
C THR A 101 -15.60 7.40 9.02
N ALA A 102 -14.95 7.14 7.89
CA ALA A 102 -14.12 5.96 7.66
C ALA A 102 -12.80 6.26 6.94
N TYR A 103 -11.76 5.52 7.33
CA TYR A 103 -10.42 5.63 6.77
C TYR A 103 -9.67 4.29 6.84
N TRP A 104 -8.70 4.08 5.95
CA TRP A 104 -7.71 3.02 6.11
C TRP A 104 -6.58 3.54 6.98
N SER A 105 -6.39 2.92 8.14
CA SER A 105 -5.36 3.31 9.09
C SER A 105 -4.01 2.69 8.73
N ASN A 106 -2.93 3.37 9.13
CA ASN A 106 -1.57 2.81 9.10
C ASN A 106 -1.11 2.39 7.69
N VAL A 107 -1.19 3.31 6.73
CA VAL A 107 -0.56 3.15 5.41
C VAL A 107 0.84 3.77 5.47
N PRO A 108 1.92 2.96 5.49
CA PRO A 108 3.29 3.48 5.56
C PRO A 108 3.58 4.50 4.46
N ARG A 109 4.40 5.51 4.74
CA ARG A 109 4.69 6.57 3.77
C ARG A 109 5.26 6.02 2.45
N GLY A 110 6.20 5.07 2.51
CA GLY A 110 6.76 4.41 1.33
C GLY A 110 5.71 3.62 0.54
N VAL A 111 4.70 3.05 1.21
CA VAL A 111 3.57 2.39 0.55
C VAL A 111 2.63 3.41 -0.11
N TRP A 112 2.34 4.51 0.59
CA TRP A 112 1.53 5.60 0.05
C TRP A 112 2.19 6.18 -1.20
N GLU A 113 3.47 6.53 -1.13
CA GLU A 113 4.26 7.17 -2.18
C GLU A 113 4.68 6.21 -3.31
N TYR A 114 4.39 4.91 -3.21
CA TYR A 114 4.78 3.93 -4.20
C TYR A 114 4.21 4.23 -5.60
N VAL A 115 5.11 4.36 -6.57
CA VAL A 115 4.80 4.68 -7.97
C VAL A 115 5.06 3.49 -8.87
N LEU A 116 4.10 3.18 -9.74
CA LEU A 116 4.25 2.20 -10.81
C LEU A 116 3.76 2.82 -12.13
N GLY A 117 4.60 2.79 -13.17
CA GLY A 117 4.27 3.35 -14.47
C GLY A 117 3.99 4.86 -14.46
N GLY A 118 4.63 5.60 -13.54
CA GLY A 118 4.45 7.05 -13.38
C GLY A 118 3.25 7.47 -12.54
N TYR A 119 2.49 6.53 -11.98
CA TYR A 119 1.34 6.82 -11.12
C TYR A 119 1.52 6.29 -9.71
N GLN A 120 1.18 7.11 -8.72
CA GLN A 120 1.03 6.67 -7.32
C GLN A 120 -0.15 5.68 -7.23
N VAL A 121 0.15 4.42 -6.88
CA VAL A 121 -0.78 3.29 -7.08
C VAL A 121 -2.10 3.48 -6.32
N LEU A 122 -2.03 3.76 -5.01
CA LEU A 122 -3.21 3.90 -4.17
C LEU A 122 -4.05 5.13 -4.57
N LYS A 123 -3.40 6.29 -4.74
CA LYS A 123 -4.09 7.52 -5.16
C LYS A 123 -4.78 7.34 -6.51
N LYS A 124 -4.14 6.67 -7.47
CA LYS A 124 -4.75 6.37 -8.76
C LYS A 124 -5.95 5.44 -8.62
N TRP A 125 -5.85 4.38 -7.82
CA TRP A 125 -6.95 3.44 -7.57
C TRP A 125 -8.19 4.14 -6.99
N LEU A 126 -7.98 5.06 -6.04
CA LEU A 126 -9.04 5.86 -5.40
C LEU A 126 -9.66 6.86 -6.37
N SER A 127 -8.87 7.49 -7.24
CA SER A 127 -9.36 8.55 -8.14
C SER A 127 -10.48 8.11 -9.08
N TYR A 128 -10.49 6.84 -9.51
CA TYR A 128 -11.54 6.29 -10.38
C TYR A 128 -12.80 5.84 -9.63
N ARG A 129 -12.77 5.87 -8.29
CA ARG A 129 -13.79 5.24 -7.45
C ARG A 129 -14.53 6.20 -6.54
N GLU A 130 -14.35 7.50 -6.74
CA GLU A 130 -15.19 8.50 -6.07
C GLU A 130 -16.65 8.17 -6.35
N GLU A 131 -17.52 8.23 -5.34
CA GLU A 131 -18.92 7.82 -5.48
C GLU A 131 -19.63 8.53 -6.63
N ARG A 132 -19.38 9.83 -6.82
CA ARG A 132 -19.92 10.61 -7.95
C ARG A 132 -19.44 10.15 -9.34
N LEU A 133 -18.30 9.46 -9.41
CA LEU A 133 -17.76 8.89 -10.65
C LEU A 133 -18.22 7.45 -10.84
N LEU A 134 -18.24 6.67 -9.75
CA LEU A 134 -18.59 5.26 -9.73
C LEU A 134 -20.12 5.03 -9.76
N GLY A 135 -20.90 6.02 -9.34
CA GLY A 135 -22.36 5.98 -9.23
C GLY A 135 -22.88 5.19 -8.03
N ARG A 136 -22.00 4.75 -7.12
CA ARG A 136 -22.33 3.96 -5.93
C ARG A 136 -21.23 4.03 -4.87
N PRO A 137 -21.53 3.68 -3.60
CA PRO A 137 -20.52 3.37 -2.60
C PRO A 137 -19.62 2.19 -3.02
N LEU A 138 -18.47 2.06 -2.36
CA LEU A 138 -17.60 0.89 -2.52
C LEU A 138 -18.28 -0.38 -1.98
N GLY A 139 -18.04 -1.51 -2.64
CA GLY A 139 -18.41 -2.82 -2.13
C GLY A 139 -17.42 -3.30 -1.06
N ALA A 140 -17.84 -4.25 -0.22
CA ALA A 140 -16.99 -4.81 0.83
C ALA A 140 -15.68 -5.43 0.31
N ASP A 141 -15.71 -6.03 -0.89
CA ASP A 141 -14.50 -6.54 -1.55
C ASP A 141 -13.57 -5.41 -1.98
N GLU A 142 -14.08 -4.28 -2.46
CA GLU A 142 -13.28 -3.11 -2.83
C GLU A 142 -12.64 -2.47 -1.59
N ILE A 143 -13.36 -2.41 -0.46
CA ILE A 143 -12.82 -1.97 0.84
C ILE A 143 -11.65 -2.86 1.27
N ARG A 144 -11.82 -4.19 1.18
CA ARG A 144 -10.76 -5.16 1.50
C ARG A 144 -9.59 -5.10 0.52
N GLN A 145 -9.85 -4.82 -0.75
CA GLN A 145 -8.82 -4.78 -1.79
C GLN A 145 -7.78 -3.70 -1.50
N VAL A 146 -8.16 -2.55 -0.94
CA VAL A 146 -7.18 -1.51 -0.57
C VAL A 146 -6.20 -2.03 0.48
N THR A 147 -6.67 -2.72 1.52
CA THR A 147 -5.82 -3.40 2.51
C THR A 147 -4.86 -4.38 1.84
N VAL A 148 -5.36 -5.16 0.88
CA VAL A 148 -4.53 -6.12 0.12
C VAL A 148 -3.45 -5.41 -0.69
N ILE A 149 -3.80 -4.32 -1.39
CA ILE A 149 -2.84 -3.52 -2.16
C ILE A 149 -1.76 -2.94 -1.24
N VAL A 150 -2.15 -2.34 -0.12
CA VAL A 150 -1.23 -1.78 0.89
C VAL A 150 -0.23 -2.84 1.36
N ARG A 151 -0.71 -4.01 1.80
CA ARG A 151 0.15 -5.10 2.29
C ARG A 151 1.09 -5.64 1.21
N ARG A 152 0.61 -5.76 -0.03
CA ARG A 152 1.43 -6.24 -1.15
C ARG A 152 2.52 -5.27 -1.54
N ILE A 153 2.22 -3.96 -1.55
CA ILE A 153 3.25 -2.94 -1.79
C ILE A 153 4.28 -2.98 -0.66
N ALA A 154 3.86 -3.07 0.60
CA ALA A 154 4.77 -3.19 1.73
C ALA A 154 5.70 -4.41 1.60
N ALA A 155 5.15 -5.58 1.27
CA ALA A 155 5.94 -6.78 1.02
C ALA A 155 6.92 -6.62 -0.17
N ILE A 156 6.54 -5.89 -1.22
CA ILE A 156 7.45 -5.57 -2.34
C ILE A 156 8.62 -4.70 -1.86
N LEU A 157 8.34 -3.67 -1.08
CA LEU A 157 9.36 -2.77 -0.53
C LEU A 157 10.36 -3.51 0.37
N GLU A 158 9.88 -4.42 1.21
CA GLU A 158 10.74 -5.25 2.07
C GLU A 158 11.68 -6.17 1.26
N MET A 159 11.24 -6.65 0.09
CA MET A 159 12.08 -7.48 -0.79
C MET A 159 13.14 -6.67 -1.56
N GLN A 160 12.99 -5.35 -1.64
CA GLN A 160 13.78 -4.50 -2.53
C GLN A 160 15.30 -4.67 -2.31
N ARG A 161 15.78 -4.64 -1.05
CA ARG A 161 17.21 -4.80 -0.75
C ARG A 161 17.79 -6.11 -1.26
N LYS A 162 17.05 -7.21 -1.05
CA LYS A 162 17.48 -8.53 -1.50
C LYS A 162 17.50 -8.60 -3.02
N LEU A 163 16.48 -8.05 -3.69
CA LEU A 163 16.42 -8.00 -5.14
C LEU A 163 17.56 -7.16 -5.73
N ASP A 164 17.88 -6.01 -5.13
CA ASP A 164 19.00 -5.17 -5.53
C ASP A 164 20.34 -5.91 -5.37
N ALA A 165 20.54 -6.59 -4.24
CA ALA A 165 21.74 -7.39 -4.00
C ALA A 165 21.88 -8.56 -5.00
N ASP A 166 20.79 -9.30 -5.25
CA ASP A 166 20.75 -10.40 -6.21
C ASP A 166 21.02 -9.87 -7.64
N TYR A 167 20.50 -8.70 -8.00
CA TYR A 167 20.76 -8.04 -9.28
C TYR A 167 22.22 -7.64 -9.45
N HIS A 168 22.83 -7.05 -8.42
CA HIS A 168 24.26 -6.70 -8.45
C HIS A 168 25.16 -7.94 -8.55
N ALA A 169 24.82 -9.03 -7.85
CA ALA A 169 25.54 -10.29 -7.95
C ALA A 169 25.47 -10.86 -9.38
N ALA A 170 24.29 -10.83 -10.01
CA ALA A 170 24.11 -11.28 -11.39
C ALA A 170 24.92 -10.45 -12.40
N ILE A 171 25.06 -9.13 -12.19
CA ILE A 171 25.93 -8.28 -13.01
C ILE A 171 27.40 -8.68 -12.88
N ALA A 172 27.83 -9.01 -11.66
CA ALA A 172 29.22 -9.40 -11.38
C ALA A 172 29.57 -10.76 -12.01
N ASP A 173 28.61 -11.70 -12.06
CA ASP A 173 28.77 -13.04 -12.64
C ASP A 173 28.41 -13.10 -14.15
N ARG A 174 28.53 -11.98 -14.86
CA ARG A 174 28.17 -11.94 -16.28
C ARG A 174 29.08 -12.84 -17.12
N TYR A 175 28.47 -13.66 -17.98
CA TYR A 175 29.19 -14.44 -18.97
C TYR A 175 29.88 -13.52 -19.99
N SER A 176 31.20 -13.65 -20.14
CA SER A 176 31.97 -12.90 -21.13
C SER A 176 32.04 -13.68 -22.43
N TRP A 177 31.34 -13.21 -23.46
CA TRP A 177 31.43 -13.79 -24.79
C TRP A 177 32.86 -13.64 -25.33
N PRO A 178 33.52 -14.73 -25.75
CA PRO A 178 34.83 -14.62 -26.36
C PRO A 178 34.72 -13.81 -27.66
N ASN A 179 35.58 -12.80 -27.82
CA ASN A 179 35.70 -12.08 -29.08
C ASN A 179 36.09 -13.08 -30.17
N ARG A 180 35.18 -13.35 -31.12
CA ARG A 180 35.58 -14.00 -32.38
C ARG A 180 36.40 -12.98 -33.15
N ALA A 181 37.71 -13.22 -33.23
CA ALA A 181 38.55 -12.53 -34.19
C ALA A 181 37.99 -12.77 -35.61
N PRO A 182 38.01 -11.76 -36.50
CA PRO A 182 37.47 -11.86 -37.85
C PRO A 182 38.18 -12.93 -38.69
#